data_AF-A0A2E7CAM3-F1
#
_entry.id   AF-A0A2E7CAM3-F1
#
_cell.length_a   1.000
_cell.length_b   1.000
_cell.length_c   1.000
_cell.angle_alpha   90.00
_cell.angle_beta   90.00
_cell.angle_gamma   90.00
#
_symmetry.space_group_name_H-M   'P 1'
#
loop_
_entity.id
_entity.type
_entity.pdbx_description
1 polymer ?
#
loop_
_entity_poly.entity_id
_entity_poly.type
_entity_poly.pdbx_seq_one_letter_code
_entity_poly.pdbx_strand_id
1 'polypeptide(L)'
;MKQFIFIHALSFSTFALSQTNCIDGMAGDFPCSNIDLMSYMPSSEVGGTGSNDVWGWVDPQTGVEYAILGRKSGTAFIDISDPVNPVFIGNLSASGANSTWRDIKVAKNHAYIVSEAYGHGMQIFDLTQLSSVSNPPVEFEESSHYEGFSKAHNLVVNEETDMLYAVGTNTFEGGLHIMDITDPLYPILVGDFAQDGYTHDAQVVVYNGPDSNFQGKEIAFACNENTVTIADVSDPSDTYLISTSTYSNSQYTHQGWLTEDHRYFLVGDELDEYYDGINTTTFIWDVGDLSSPFLIGTYVSTTNAIDHNLYIVDNLCYQSNYRAGLRIANISNIANGVMEETAFFDIYPANDDAHFNGTWSNYPFFPSGVVAVSSIEGGVFFVLPNIQSGCPADFNNDLVVSIADLLILIAEFSCINYCASDLSNDGVVNVGDLLMFLIAFGALC
;
A
#
# COMPACT_ATOMS: atom_id res chain seq x y z
N MET A 1 67.42 -24.98 -9.81
CA MET A 1 66.72 -24.15 -8.81
C MET A 1 65.23 -24.33 -9.07
N LYS A 2 64.49 -24.95 -8.14
CA LYS A 2 63.06 -25.29 -8.33
C LYS A 2 62.22 -24.00 -8.22
N GLN A 3 61.43 -23.67 -9.23
CA GLN A 3 60.44 -22.60 -9.16
C GLN A 3 59.15 -23.18 -8.58
N PHE A 4 58.76 -22.69 -7.40
CA PHE A 4 57.45 -22.97 -6.80
C PHE A 4 56.45 -21.94 -7.36
N ILE A 5 55.37 -22.44 -7.97
CA ILE A 5 54.21 -21.63 -8.33
C ILE A 5 53.26 -21.67 -7.13
N PHE A 6 53.05 -20.52 -6.49
CA PHE A 6 52.02 -20.34 -5.47
C PHE A 6 50.70 -19.99 -6.17
N ILE A 7 49.77 -20.94 -6.22
CA ILE A 7 48.38 -20.69 -6.61
C ILE A 7 47.69 -20.09 -5.38
N HIS A 8 47.34 -18.80 -5.45
CA HIS A 8 46.44 -18.18 -4.46
C HIS A 8 45.01 -18.49 -4.90
N ALA A 9 44.34 -19.37 -4.17
CA ALA A 9 42.89 -19.50 -4.25
C ALA A 9 42.28 -18.31 -3.52
N LEU A 10 41.71 -17.35 -4.26
CA LEU A 10 40.79 -16.37 -3.67
C LEU A 10 39.47 -17.08 -3.39
N SER A 11 39.24 -17.40 -2.12
CA SER A 11 37.90 -17.69 -1.62
C SER A 11 37.11 -16.38 -1.61
N PHE A 12 36.21 -16.20 -2.58
CA PHE A 12 35.14 -15.21 -2.46
C PHE A 12 34.18 -15.69 -1.38
N SER A 13 34.23 -15.07 -0.21
CA SER A 13 33.16 -15.17 0.76
C SER A 13 31.95 -14.47 0.16
N THR A 14 30.93 -15.23 -0.23
CA THR A 14 29.59 -14.70 -0.49
C THR A 14 29.09 -14.10 0.82
N PHE A 15 29.03 -12.78 0.92
CA PHE A 15 28.25 -12.13 1.97
C PHE A 15 26.79 -12.47 1.66
N ALA A 16 26.17 -13.34 2.46
CA ALA A 16 24.73 -13.39 2.50
C ALA A 16 24.27 -12.05 3.10
N LEU A 17 23.59 -11.23 2.31
CA LEU A 17 22.88 -10.08 2.84
C LEU A 17 21.68 -10.66 3.60
N SER A 18 21.77 -10.60 4.93
CA SER A 18 20.65 -10.88 5.81
C SER A 18 19.71 -9.68 5.80
N GLN A 19 18.44 -9.90 6.15
CA GLN A 19 17.55 -8.83 6.61
C GLN A 19 18.28 -7.90 7.60
N THR A 20 18.02 -6.60 7.50
CA THR A 20 18.58 -5.57 8.37
C THR A 20 17.53 -5.23 9.43
N ASN A 21 17.65 -5.85 10.60
CA ASN A 21 16.70 -5.66 11.68
C ASN A 21 16.72 -4.22 12.22
N CYS A 22 15.56 -3.76 12.68
CA CYS A 22 15.42 -2.53 13.43
C CYS A 22 15.93 -2.71 14.86
N ILE A 23 17.14 -2.23 15.14
CA ILE A 23 17.79 -2.35 16.45
C ILE A 23 18.14 -0.95 16.94
N ASP A 24 17.76 -0.64 18.19
CA ASP A 24 18.00 0.66 18.82
C ASP A 24 17.50 1.85 17.98
N GLY A 25 16.38 1.66 17.27
CA GLY A 25 15.73 2.68 16.45
C GLY A 25 16.29 2.85 15.03
N MET A 26 17.17 1.95 14.58
CA MET A 26 17.81 2.03 13.26
C MET A 26 17.84 0.67 12.55
N ALA A 27 17.60 0.69 11.25
CA ALA A 27 17.81 -0.42 10.33
C ALA A 27 18.77 0.07 9.22
N GLY A 28 20.07 -0.16 9.44
CA GLY A 28 21.10 0.47 8.62
C GLY A 28 21.16 1.97 8.89
N ASP A 29 21.05 2.79 7.84
CA ASP A 29 21.05 4.25 7.94
C ASP A 29 19.65 4.85 8.12
N PHE A 30 18.62 4.02 8.23
CA PHE A 30 17.21 4.43 8.26
C PHE A 30 16.64 4.34 9.68
N PRO A 31 16.10 5.44 10.23
CA PRO A 31 15.32 5.41 11.46
C PRO A 31 14.11 4.49 11.31
N CYS A 32 13.85 3.69 12.33
CA CYS A 32 12.75 2.74 12.32
C CYS A 32 12.22 2.48 13.73
N SER A 33 11.00 1.95 13.79
CA SER A 33 10.42 1.35 14.99
C SER A 33 9.52 0.20 14.56
N ASN A 34 9.78 -1.01 15.05
CA ASN A 34 9.01 -2.23 14.75
C ASN A 34 8.91 -2.56 13.25
N ILE A 35 9.85 -2.13 12.41
CA ILE A 35 9.88 -2.47 10.98
C ILE A 35 11.31 -2.81 10.57
N ASP A 36 11.53 -4.04 10.13
CA ASP A 36 12.82 -4.47 9.58
C ASP A 36 12.95 -4.09 8.10
N LEU A 37 14.18 -3.81 7.67
CA LEU A 37 14.50 -3.63 6.25
C LEU A 37 14.86 -4.99 5.64
N MET A 38 14.06 -5.44 4.68
CA MET A 38 14.35 -6.67 3.93
C MET A 38 15.37 -6.39 2.84
N SER A 39 15.11 -5.39 2.00
CA SER A 39 16.02 -4.95 0.94
C SER A 39 15.67 -3.55 0.43
N TYR A 40 16.60 -2.94 -0.30
CA TYR A 40 16.42 -1.69 -1.00
C TYR A 40 16.98 -1.82 -2.40
N MET A 41 16.14 -1.58 -3.40
CA MET A 41 16.54 -1.54 -4.80
C MET A 41 16.61 -0.07 -5.25
N PRO A 42 17.82 0.49 -5.42
CA PRO A 42 17.95 1.86 -5.87
C PRO A 42 17.42 2.05 -7.29
N SER A 43 17.05 3.28 -7.65
CA SER A 43 16.58 3.68 -8.99
C SER A 43 17.42 3.08 -10.14
N SER A 44 18.74 3.01 -9.97
CA SER A 44 19.67 2.41 -10.95
C SER A 44 19.52 0.91 -11.17
N GLU A 45 18.95 0.18 -10.20
CA GLU A 45 18.73 -1.27 -10.26
C GLU A 45 17.33 -1.63 -10.77
N VAL A 46 16.37 -0.72 -10.63
CA VAL A 46 15.01 -0.86 -11.18
C VAL A 46 14.83 -0.12 -12.51
N GLY A 47 15.93 0.23 -13.20
CA GLY A 47 15.93 0.66 -14.60
C GLY A 47 15.39 2.08 -14.90
N GLY A 48 15.38 3.01 -13.95
CA GLY A 48 14.81 4.35 -14.17
C GLY A 48 15.14 5.36 -13.08
N THR A 49 14.40 6.47 -13.03
CA THR A 49 14.40 7.44 -11.92
C THR A 49 12.99 7.99 -11.72
N GLY A 50 12.75 8.70 -10.62
CA GLY A 50 11.46 9.31 -10.34
C GLY A 50 10.41 8.24 -10.16
N SER A 51 10.62 7.34 -9.20
CA SER A 51 9.61 6.34 -8.85
C SER A 51 8.36 7.04 -8.33
N ASN A 52 7.21 6.41 -8.51
CA ASN A 52 5.93 6.95 -8.07
C ASN A 52 5.09 5.84 -7.45
N ASP A 53 3.89 5.57 -7.96
CA ASP A 53 3.01 4.55 -7.41
C ASP A 53 3.68 3.16 -7.38
N VAL A 54 3.26 2.36 -6.40
CA VAL A 54 3.66 0.96 -6.25
C VAL A 54 2.44 0.11 -5.96
N TRP A 55 2.32 -0.99 -6.70
CA TRP A 55 1.29 -1.98 -6.50
C TRP A 55 1.91 -3.38 -6.40
N GLY A 56 1.09 -4.39 -6.18
CA GLY A 56 1.52 -5.77 -6.13
C GLY A 56 0.62 -6.73 -6.88
N TRP A 57 1.18 -7.88 -7.20
CA TRP A 57 0.45 -9.02 -7.76
C TRP A 57 1.04 -10.31 -7.23
N VAL A 58 0.17 -11.26 -6.89
CA VAL A 58 0.57 -12.63 -6.55
C VAL A 58 0.18 -13.52 -7.71
N ASP A 59 1.15 -14.24 -8.26
CA ASP A 59 0.87 -15.23 -9.29
C ASP A 59 0.01 -16.36 -8.70
N PRO A 60 -1.26 -16.51 -9.12
CA PRO A 60 -2.15 -17.51 -8.55
C PRO A 60 -1.72 -18.95 -8.87
N GLN A 61 -0.82 -19.16 -9.84
CA GLN A 61 -0.33 -20.49 -10.19
C GLN A 61 0.90 -20.90 -9.38
N THR A 62 1.77 -19.95 -9.04
CA THR A 62 3.07 -20.24 -8.41
C THR A 62 3.17 -19.74 -6.97
N GLY A 63 2.33 -18.79 -6.58
CA GLY A 63 2.40 -18.09 -5.30
C GLY A 63 3.54 -17.06 -5.22
N VAL A 64 4.22 -16.78 -6.35
CA VAL A 64 5.27 -15.74 -6.38
C VAL A 64 4.62 -14.37 -6.27
N GLU A 65 5.15 -13.57 -5.36
CA GLU A 65 4.77 -12.18 -5.17
C GLU A 65 5.65 -11.28 -6.05
N TYR A 66 5.01 -10.34 -6.74
CA TYR A 66 5.65 -9.35 -7.60
C TYR A 66 5.27 -7.94 -7.18
N ALA A 67 6.26 -7.11 -6.92
CA ALA A 67 6.07 -5.67 -6.81
C ALA A 67 6.09 -5.02 -8.20
N ILE A 68 5.15 -4.11 -8.42
CA ILE A 68 4.97 -3.38 -9.67
C ILE A 68 5.22 -1.91 -9.38
N LEU A 69 6.36 -1.40 -9.82
CA LEU A 69 6.83 -0.07 -9.49
C LEU A 69 6.71 0.87 -10.70
N GLY A 70 5.91 1.91 -10.55
CA GLY A 70 5.86 3.00 -11.51
C GLY A 70 7.11 3.89 -11.43
N ARG A 71 7.59 4.34 -12.58
CA ARG A 71 8.76 5.24 -12.72
C ARG A 71 8.50 6.26 -13.81
N LYS A 72 9.29 7.32 -13.85
CA LYS A 72 9.17 8.37 -14.86
C LYS A 72 9.08 7.86 -16.30
N SER A 73 9.82 6.81 -16.63
CA SER A 73 9.97 6.24 -17.98
C SER A 73 9.20 4.95 -18.25
N GLY A 74 8.42 4.43 -17.29
CA GLY A 74 7.69 3.17 -17.46
C GLY A 74 7.45 2.44 -16.14
N THR A 75 7.15 1.15 -16.23
CA THR A 75 6.77 0.29 -15.09
C THR A 75 7.76 -0.85 -14.94
N ALA A 76 8.27 -1.05 -13.72
CA ALA A 76 9.19 -2.12 -13.38
C ALA A 76 8.44 -3.26 -12.71
N PHE A 77 8.77 -4.50 -13.09
CA PHE A 77 8.25 -5.70 -12.43
C PHE A 77 9.39 -6.35 -11.65
N ILE A 78 9.15 -6.61 -10.37
CA ILE A 78 10.17 -7.06 -9.42
C ILE A 78 9.63 -8.31 -8.72
N ASP A 79 10.33 -9.42 -8.85
CA ASP A 79 10.06 -10.65 -8.12
C ASP A 79 10.58 -10.51 -6.69
N ILE A 80 9.70 -10.74 -5.72
CA ILE A 80 10.01 -10.65 -4.29
C ILE A 80 9.84 -11.99 -3.55
N SER A 81 9.90 -13.12 -4.28
CA SER A 81 9.88 -14.46 -3.68
C SER A 81 10.98 -14.68 -2.63
N ASP A 82 12.10 -13.98 -2.78
CA ASP A 82 13.10 -13.76 -1.74
C ASP A 82 13.19 -12.25 -1.46
N PRO A 83 12.46 -11.71 -0.47
CA PRO A 83 12.39 -10.27 -0.23
C PRO A 83 13.71 -9.66 0.26
N VAL A 84 14.69 -10.47 0.70
CA VAL A 84 16.05 -9.97 1.00
C VAL A 84 16.95 -9.93 -0.24
N ASN A 85 16.56 -10.60 -1.33
CA ASN A 85 17.26 -10.59 -2.62
C ASN A 85 16.27 -10.45 -3.80
N PRO A 86 15.50 -9.35 -3.89
CA PRO A 86 14.51 -9.18 -4.95
C PRO A 86 15.17 -9.10 -6.33
N VAL A 87 14.44 -9.52 -7.36
CA VAL A 87 14.96 -9.61 -8.73
C VAL A 87 14.16 -8.70 -9.65
N PHE A 88 14.84 -7.73 -10.29
CA PHE A 88 14.23 -6.91 -11.33
C PHE A 88 13.99 -7.76 -12.59
N ILE A 89 12.73 -8.15 -12.82
CA ILE A 89 12.33 -9.05 -13.91
C ILE A 89 12.34 -8.35 -15.26
N GLY A 90 11.86 -7.11 -15.31
CA GLY A 90 11.84 -6.37 -16.56
C GLY A 90 11.09 -5.05 -16.51
N ASN A 91 11.16 -4.36 -17.64
CA ASN A 91 10.64 -3.01 -17.86
C ASN A 91 9.54 -3.05 -18.90
N LEU A 92 8.39 -2.45 -18.61
CA LEU A 92 7.45 -1.98 -19.62
C LEU A 92 7.70 -0.49 -19.84
N SER A 93 8.12 -0.12 -21.05
CA SER A 93 8.34 1.29 -21.39
C SER A 93 7.01 2.06 -21.43
N ALA A 94 7.04 3.30 -20.96
CA ALA A 94 5.89 4.18 -21.01
C ALA A 94 5.37 4.39 -22.43
N SER A 95 4.04 4.39 -22.58
CA SER A 95 3.43 4.96 -23.78
C SER A 95 3.55 6.49 -23.76
N GLY A 96 3.87 7.09 -24.91
CA GLY A 96 3.96 8.54 -25.03
C GLY A 96 5.13 9.19 -24.27
N ALA A 97 4.85 10.28 -23.55
CA ALA A 97 5.88 11.07 -22.87
C ALA A 97 6.19 10.55 -21.46
N ASN A 98 7.41 10.80 -21.00
CA ASN A 98 7.81 10.51 -19.62
C ASN A 98 7.10 11.45 -18.63
N SER A 99 6.59 10.90 -17.53
CA SER A 99 5.89 11.62 -16.46
C SER A 99 6.13 10.92 -15.13
N THR A 100 6.30 11.71 -14.07
CA THR A 100 6.42 11.23 -12.68
C THR A 100 5.07 10.93 -12.05
N TRP A 101 3.95 11.22 -12.71
CA TRP A 101 2.62 10.79 -12.27
C TRP A 101 2.18 9.59 -13.08
N ARG A 102 2.17 8.43 -12.44
CA ARG A 102 1.61 7.17 -12.93
C ARG A 102 0.87 6.50 -11.79
N ASP A 103 -0.12 5.72 -12.16
CA ASP A 103 -0.86 4.86 -11.25
C ASP A 103 -1.04 3.48 -11.87
N ILE A 104 -1.04 2.47 -11.00
CA ILE A 104 -1.09 1.07 -11.37
C ILE A 104 -2.16 0.39 -10.52
N LYS A 105 -3.05 -0.35 -11.18
CA LYS A 105 -3.94 -1.31 -10.50
C LYS A 105 -3.91 -2.65 -11.21
N VAL A 106 -4.20 -3.70 -10.45
CA VAL A 106 -4.20 -5.06 -10.96
C VAL A 106 -5.61 -5.63 -10.82
N ALA A 107 -6.05 -6.32 -11.87
CA ALA A 107 -7.25 -7.14 -11.85
C ALA A 107 -7.05 -8.34 -12.79
N LYS A 108 -7.53 -9.52 -12.42
CA LYS A 108 -7.49 -10.72 -13.29
C LYS A 108 -6.12 -11.02 -13.92
N ASN A 109 -5.03 -10.88 -13.15
CA ASN A 109 -3.65 -11.04 -13.63
C ASN A 109 -3.21 -10.04 -14.72
N HIS A 110 -3.87 -8.90 -14.83
CA HIS A 110 -3.47 -7.82 -15.73
C HIS A 110 -3.18 -6.56 -14.92
N ALA A 111 -2.06 -5.92 -15.22
CA ALA A 111 -1.76 -4.57 -14.74
C ALA A 111 -2.35 -3.55 -15.71
N TYR A 112 -3.15 -2.64 -15.19
CA TYR A 112 -3.66 -1.45 -15.86
C TYR A 112 -2.82 -0.26 -15.40
N ILE A 113 -2.24 0.46 -16.35
CA ILE A 113 -1.19 1.46 -16.08
C ILE A 113 -1.55 2.76 -16.80
N VAL A 114 -1.70 3.84 -16.04
CA VAL A 114 -2.00 5.18 -16.57
C VAL A 114 -0.91 6.18 -16.22
N SER A 115 -1.00 7.35 -16.84
CA SER A 115 -0.16 8.50 -16.54
C SER A 115 -0.86 9.80 -16.90
N GLU A 116 -0.47 10.88 -16.22
CA GLU A 116 -0.86 12.24 -16.60
C GLU A 116 -0.18 12.74 -17.89
N ALA A 117 0.75 11.97 -18.46
CA ALA A 117 1.34 12.27 -19.75
C ALA A 117 0.28 12.31 -20.85
N TYR A 118 0.18 13.44 -21.56
CA TYR A 118 -0.75 13.56 -22.68
C TYR A 118 -0.41 12.54 -23.79
N GLY A 119 -1.41 11.78 -24.21
CA GLY A 119 -1.28 10.73 -25.22
C GLY A 119 -0.78 9.39 -24.67
N HIS A 120 -0.76 9.22 -23.35
CA HIS A 120 -0.40 7.96 -22.71
C HIS A 120 -1.49 6.90 -22.83
N GLY A 121 -2.77 7.29 -22.73
CA GLY A 121 -3.87 6.32 -22.61
C GLY A 121 -3.71 5.44 -21.37
N MET A 122 -4.19 4.20 -21.46
CA MET A 122 -3.98 3.17 -20.46
C MET A 122 -3.33 1.94 -21.10
N GLN A 123 -2.14 1.57 -20.61
CA GLN A 123 -1.45 0.35 -21.01
C GLN A 123 -2.02 -0.83 -20.22
N ILE A 124 -2.20 -1.97 -20.87
CA ILE A 124 -2.62 -3.22 -20.22
C ILE A 124 -1.51 -4.24 -20.43
N PHE A 125 -1.06 -4.86 -19.35
CA PHE A 125 0.00 -5.87 -19.36
C PHE A 125 -0.44 -7.16 -18.68
N ASP A 126 -0.40 -8.28 -19.40
CA ASP A 126 -0.63 -9.63 -18.84
C ASP A 126 0.57 -10.04 -17.95
N LEU A 127 0.33 -10.08 -16.64
CA LEU A 127 1.34 -10.37 -15.61
C LEU A 127 1.79 -11.83 -15.60
N THR A 128 1.01 -12.74 -16.20
CA THR A 128 1.41 -14.15 -16.27
C THR A 128 2.68 -14.37 -17.09
N GLN A 129 3.03 -13.40 -17.96
CA GLN A 129 4.28 -13.38 -18.71
C GLN A 129 5.52 -13.33 -17.81
N LEU A 130 5.43 -12.78 -16.58
CA LEU A 130 6.56 -12.64 -15.65
C LEU A 130 7.17 -14.00 -15.28
N SER A 131 6.31 -15.00 -15.04
CA SER A 131 6.71 -16.37 -14.67
C SER A 131 7.56 -17.08 -15.75
N SER A 132 7.52 -16.59 -17.00
CA SER A 132 8.24 -17.17 -18.13
C SER A 132 9.66 -16.61 -18.34
N VAL A 133 10.04 -15.57 -17.57
CA VAL A 133 11.34 -14.90 -17.74
C VAL A 133 12.46 -15.73 -17.13
N SER A 134 13.34 -16.27 -17.97
CA SER A 134 14.48 -17.07 -17.51
C SER A 134 15.80 -16.30 -17.39
N ASN A 135 15.90 -15.12 -18.02
CA ASN A 135 17.12 -14.30 -18.04
C ASN A 135 16.76 -12.82 -17.85
N PRO A 136 16.43 -12.40 -16.62
CA PRO A 136 16.10 -11.01 -16.32
C PRO A 136 17.33 -10.09 -16.37
N PRO A 137 17.15 -8.77 -16.60
CA PRO A 137 15.89 -8.11 -16.92
C PRO A 137 15.53 -8.21 -18.41
N VAL A 138 14.23 -8.16 -18.72
CA VAL A 138 13.71 -8.08 -20.11
C VAL A 138 12.96 -6.77 -20.37
N GLU A 139 12.91 -6.35 -21.63
CA GLU A 139 12.01 -5.29 -22.09
C GLU A 139 10.71 -5.94 -22.57
N PHE A 140 9.59 -5.51 -21.99
CA PHE A 140 8.26 -5.96 -22.32
C PHE A 140 7.56 -4.97 -23.27
N GLU A 141 6.63 -5.50 -24.05
CA GLU A 141 5.63 -4.74 -24.79
C GLU A 141 4.30 -4.85 -24.05
N GLU A 142 3.46 -3.82 -24.17
CA GLU A 142 2.10 -3.89 -23.63
C GLU A 142 1.28 -4.96 -24.36
N SER A 143 0.38 -5.62 -23.62
CA SER A 143 -0.50 -6.67 -24.15
C SER A 143 -1.71 -6.08 -24.89
N SER A 144 -2.17 -4.92 -24.44
CA SER A 144 -3.20 -4.12 -25.09
C SER A 144 -3.07 -2.65 -24.67
N HIS A 145 -3.81 -1.78 -25.35
CA HIS A 145 -3.80 -0.35 -25.12
C HIS A 145 -5.23 0.21 -25.22
N TYR A 146 -5.65 0.97 -24.21
CA TYR A 146 -6.95 1.62 -24.19
C TYR A 146 -6.81 3.13 -24.46
N GLU A 147 -7.46 3.61 -25.53
CA GLU A 147 -7.35 4.99 -26.03
C GLU A 147 -8.58 5.87 -25.70
N GLY A 148 -9.49 5.41 -24.82
CA GLY A 148 -10.72 6.16 -24.50
C GLY A 148 -10.50 7.48 -23.76
N PHE A 149 -9.31 7.68 -23.20
CA PHE A 149 -8.82 8.95 -22.68
C PHE A 149 -7.34 9.14 -23.06
N SER A 150 -6.87 10.38 -23.01
CA SER A 150 -5.48 10.72 -23.35
C SER A 150 -4.54 10.58 -22.15
N LYS A 151 -5.06 10.88 -20.95
CA LYS A 151 -4.35 10.81 -19.67
C LYS A 151 -5.34 10.51 -18.55
N ALA A 152 -4.84 9.97 -17.44
CA ALA A 152 -5.57 9.80 -16.18
C ALA A 152 -4.62 10.03 -15.00
N HIS A 153 -5.17 10.46 -13.87
CA HIS A 153 -4.39 10.65 -12.64
C HIS A 153 -4.21 9.31 -11.91
N ASN A 154 -5.32 8.59 -11.72
CA ASN A 154 -5.38 7.38 -10.91
C ASN A 154 -6.35 6.35 -11.52
N LEU A 155 -6.25 5.10 -11.08
CA LEU A 155 -7.17 4.02 -11.37
C LEU A 155 -7.72 3.44 -10.07
N VAL A 156 -8.99 3.05 -10.11
CA VAL A 156 -9.65 2.30 -9.05
C VAL A 156 -10.25 1.05 -9.67
N VAL A 157 -10.13 -0.09 -8.99
CA VAL A 157 -10.66 -1.37 -9.45
C VAL A 157 -11.58 -1.93 -8.37
N ASN A 158 -12.76 -2.37 -8.78
CA ASN A 158 -13.58 -3.27 -7.99
C ASN A 158 -13.51 -4.67 -8.63
N GLU A 159 -12.72 -5.55 -8.02
CA GLU A 159 -12.50 -6.91 -8.52
C GLU A 159 -13.74 -7.80 -8.36
N GLU A 160 -14.70 -7.45 -7.48
CA GLU A 160 -15.92 -8.24 -7.30
C GLU A 160 -16.90 -8.11 -8.48
N THR A 161 -16.87 -6.96 -9.15
CA THR A 161 -17.82 -6.59 -10.21
C THR A 161 -17.15 -6.49 -11.59
N ASP A 162 -15.85 -6.72 -11.67
CA ASP A 162 -15.04 -6.53 -12.88
C ASP A 162 -15.14 -5.12 -13.45
N MET A 163 -15.13 -4.12 -12.55
CA MET A 163 -15.23 -2.71 -12.89
C MET A 163 -13.91 -1.98 -12.64
N LEU A 164 -13.54 -1.12 -13.57
CA LEU A 164 -12.37 -0.25 -13.48
C LEU A 164 -12.78 1.20 -13.72
N TYR A 165 -12.33 2.09 -12.85
CA TYR A 165 -12.67 3.50 -12.83
C TYR A 165 -11.40 4.30 -13.01
N ALA A 166 -11.27 5.01 -14.14
CA ALA A 166 -10.18 5.96 -14.31
C ALA A 166 -10.63 7.35 -13.83
N VAL A 167 -9.83 8.00 -12.99
CA VAL A 167 -10.13 9.33 -12.43
C VAL A 167 -9.06 10.35 -12.81
N GLY A 168 -9.40 11.64 -12.68
CA GLY A 168 -8.55 12.74 -13.12
C GLY A 168 -8.28 12.72 -14.63
N THR A 169 -9.17 12.10 -15.40
CA THR A 169 -9.03 11.96 -16.85
C THR A 169 -9.34 13.28 -17.58
N ASN A 170 -9.04 13.35 -18.88
CA ASN A 170 -9.53 14.43 -19.73
C ASN A 170 -10.96 14.19 -20.28
N THR A 171 -11.74 13.33 -19.63
CA THR A 171 -13.15 13.04 -19.93
C THR A 171 -13.99 13.27 -18.68
N PHE A 172 -15.30 13.47 -18.84
CA PHE A 172 -16.25 13.54 -17.71
C PHE A 172 -15.83 14.55 -16.61
N GLU A 173 -15.29 15.71 -17.01
CA GLU A 173 -14.79 16.75 -16.10
C GLU A 173 -13.70 16.29 -15.11
N GLY A 174 -13.05 15.15 -15.37
CA GLY A 174 -12.08 14.54 -14.46
C GLY A 174 -12.67 13.63 -13.40
N GLY A 175 -13.99 13.40 -13.42
CA GLY A 175 -14.66 12.44 -12.56
C GLY A 175 -14.39 10.98 -12.97
N LEU A 176 -15.31 10.07 -12.63
CA LEU A 176 -15.16 8.64 -12.88
C LEU A 176 -15.44 8.32 -14.36
N HIS A 177 -14.44 7.79 -15.06
CA HIS A 177 -14.57 7.14 -16.35
C HIS A 177 -14.73 5.63 -16.12
N ILE A 178 -15.95 5.11 -16.28
CA ILE A 178 -16.33 3.78 -15.77
C ILE A 178 -16.25 2.73 -16.87
N MET A 179 -15.43 1.70 -16.66
CA MET A 179 -15.17 0.64 -17.62
C MET A 179 -15.48 -0.75 -17.07
N ASP A 180 -16.09 -1.58 -17.91
CA ASP A 180 -16.20 -3.02 -17.72
C ASP A 180 -14.89 -3.67 -18.18
N ILE A 181 -14.27 -4.48 -17.32
CA ILE A 181 -13.05 -5.26 -17.55
C ILE A 181 -13.30 -6.77 -17.44
N THR A 182 -14.51 -7.22 -17.80
CA THR A 182 -14.85 -8.64 -17.93
C THR A 182 -13.85 -9.35 -18.85
N ASP A 183 -13.55 -8.74 -19.99
CA ASP A 183 -12.39 -9.05 -20.84
C ASP A 183 -11.23 -8.12 -20.46
N PRO A 184 -10.20 -8.62 -19.74
CA PRO A 184 -9.19 -7.75 -19.15
C PRO A 184 -8.30 -7.05 -20.19
N LEU A 185 -8.19 -7.58 -21.41
CA LEU A 185 -7.38 -6.98 -22.48
C LEU A 185 -8.14 -5.88 -23.24
N TYR A 186 -9.47 -5.85 -23.15
CA TYR A 186 -10.30 -4.93 -23.91
C TYR A 186 -11.34 -4.24 -23.03
N PRO A 187 -10.93 -3.33 -22.13
CA PRO A 187 -11.86 -2.53 -21.33
C PRO A 187 -12.89 -1.79 -22.19
N ILE A 188 -14.14 -1.76 -21.74
CA ILE A 188 -15.25 -1.11 -22.45
C ILE A 188 -15.82 -0.01 -21.56
N LEU A 189 -15.88 1.22 -22.07
CA LEU A 189 -16.60 2.31 -21.41
C LEU A 189 -18.10 1.99 -21.31
N VAL A 190 -18.62 1.92 -20.08
CA VAL A 190 -20.04 1.61 -19.81
C VAL A 190 -20.77 2.73 -19.09
N GLY A 191 -20.06 3.73 -18.59
CA GLY A 191 -20.67 4.80 -17.81
C GLY A 191 -19.71 5.89 -17.37
N ASP A 192 -20.25 6.84 -16.62
CA ASP A 192 -19.49 7.93 -16.03
C ASP A 192 -20.12 8.45 -14.74
N PHE A 193 -19.34 9.22 -13.97
CA PHE A 193 -19.85 10.10 -12.93
C PHE A 193 -19.05 11.41 -12.95
N ALA A 194 -19.73 12.52 -13.25
CA ALA A 194 -19.13 13.86 -13.35
C ALA A 194 -19.81 14.90 -12.42
N GLN A 195 -20.72 14.47 -11.54
CA GLN A 195 -21.64 15.38 -10.85
C GLN A 195 -20.97 16.30 -9.81
N ASP A 196 -19.77 15.94 -9.35
CA ASP A 196 -18.95 16.74 -8.42
C ASP A 196 -17.59 17.16 -9.01
N GLY A 197 -17.42 17.06 -10.33
CA GLY A 197 -16.22 17.53 -11.03
C GLY A 197 -15.03 16.57 -10.93
N TYR A 198 -13.83 17.13 -10.71
CA TYR A 198 -12.57 16.40 -10.74
C TYR A 198 -12.45 15.46 -9.54
N THR A 199 -12.16 14.19 -9.80
CA THR A 199 -11.80 13.20 -8.77
C THR A 199 -10.32 12.92 -8.86
N HIS A 200 -9.62 13.12 -7.73
CA HIS A 200 -8.19 12.86 -7.63
C HIS A 200 -7.91 11.36 -7.41
N ASP A 201 -8.60 10.80 -6.42
CA ASP A 201 -8.55 9.38 -6.05
C ASP A 201 -9.93 8.94 -5.55
N ALA A 202 -10.20 7.63 -5.55
CA ALA A 202 -11.40 7.07 -4.97
C ALA A 202 -11.17 5.63 -4.50
N GLN A 203 -12.08 5.14 -3.68
CA GLN A 203 -12.26 3.72 -3.44
C GLN A 203 -13.68 3.34 -3.88
N VAL A 204 -13.80 2.29 -4.69
CA VAL A 204 -15.10 1.76 -5.12
C VAL A 204 -15.24 0.34 -4.62
N VAL A 205 -16.34 0.06 -3.91
CA VAL A 205 -16.58 -1.23 -3.26
C VAL A 205 -18.02 -1.67 -3.46
N VAL A 206 -18.26 -2.99 -3.41
CA VAL A 206 -19.58 -3.51 -3.05
C VAL A 206 -19.79 -3.23 -1.56
N TYR A 207 -20.67 -2.28 -1.26
CA TYR A 207 -20.81 -1.74 0.08
C TYR A 207 -21.44 -2.77 1.04
N ASN A 208 -20.67 -3.14 2.07
CA ASN A 208 -21.09 -4.06 3.14
C ASN A 208 -21.25 -3.37 4.50
N GLY A 209 -21.26 -2.03 4.52
CA GLY A 209 -21.32 -1.23 5.74
C GLY A 209 -22.72 -1.11 6.35
N PRO A 210 -22.86 -0.30 7.41
CA PRO A 210 -24.07 -0.27 8.23
C PRO A 210 -25.27 0.45 7.59
N ASP A 211 -25.11 1.22 6.51
CA ASP A 211 -26.24 1.86 5.83
C ASP A 211 -27.05 0.85 4.99
N SER A 212 -28.14 0.36 5.57
CA SER A 212 -29.01 -0.64 4.94
C SER A 212 -29.64 -0.22 3.61
N ASN A 213 -29.65 1.07 3.25
CA ASN A 213 -30.21 1.52 1.97
C ASN A 213 -29.27 1.22 0.79
N PHE A 214 -27.98 1.00 1.06
CA PHE A 214 -26.93 0.83 0.06
C PHE A 214 -26.16 -0.49 0.20
N GLN A 215 -26.53 -1.37 1.14
CA GLN A 215 -25.90 -2.70 1.26
C GLN A 215 -26.02 -3.50 -0.05
N GLY A 216 -24.88 -4.06 -0.49
CA GLY A 216 -24.75 -4.82 -1.74
C GLY A 216 -24.75 -3.98 -3.01
N LYS A 217 -24.73 -2.65 -2.88
CA LYS A 217 -24.57 -1.73 -4.01
C LYS A 217 -23.11 -1.40 -4.25
N GLU A 218 -22.77 -1.02 -5.46
CA GLU A 218 -21.44 -0.54 -5.79
C GLU A 218 -21.37 0.96 -5.52
N ILE A 219 -20.56 1.35 -4.54
CA ILE A 219 -20.48 2.71 -4.02
C ILE A 219 -19.06 3.23 -4.21
N ALA A 220 -18.94 4.42 -4.79
CA ALA A 220 -17.69 5.15 -4.92
C ALA A 220 -17.55 6.17 -3.78
N PHE A 221 -16.43 6.10 -3.07
CA PHE A 221 -15.97 7.07 -2.08
C PHE A 221 -14.80 7.84 -2.69
N ALA A 222 -15.09 9.04 -3.19
CA ALA A 222 -14.17 9.86 -3.97
C ALA A 222 -13.59 11.02 -3.17
N CYS A 223 -12.31 11.32 -3.42
CA CYS A 223 -11.57 12.46 -2.90
C CYS A 223 -11.41 13.48 -4.04
N ASN A 224 -12.15 14.58 -3.96
CA ASN A 224 -12.32 15.53 -5.08
C ASN A 224 -11.62 16.86 -4.84
N GLU A 225 -10.41 16.85 -4.27
CA GLU A 225 -9.58 18.03 -3.97
C GLU A 225 -10.17 18.95 -2.85
N ASN A 226 -11.47 18.95 -2.61
CA ASN A 226 -12.13 19.81 -1.61
C ASN A 226 -13.29 19.13 -0.83
N THR A 227 -13.65 17.91 -1.23
CA THR A 227 -14.77 17.15 -0.68
C THR A 227 -14.44 15.66 -0.61
N VAL A 228 -15.04 15.01 0.39
CA VAL A 228 -15.34 13.58 0.35
C VAL A 228 -16.70 13.43 -0.31
N THR A 229 -16.75 12.69 -1.41
CA THR A 229 -17.93 12.55 -2.25
C THR A 229 -18.34 11.08 -2.35
N ILE A 230 -19.61 10.80 -2.10
CA ILE A 230 -20.15 9.45 -2.11
C ILE A 230 -21.18 9.35 -3.24
N ALA A 231 -21.01 8.37 -4.12
CA ALA A 231 -21.90 8.14 -5.26
C ALA A 231 -22.31 6.66 -5.38
N ASP A 232 -23.55 6.43 -5.81
CA ASP A 232 -24.02 5.10 -6.22
C ASP A 232 -23.64 4.92 -7.68
N VAL A 233 -22.80 3.91 -7.94
CA VAL A 233 -22.32 3.56 -9.28
C VAL A 233 -22.74 2.15 -9.70
N SER A 234 -23.72 1.57 -9.00
CA SER A 234 -24.22 0.20 -9.25
C SER A 234 -24.78 0.02 -10.66
N ASP A 235 -25.41 1.06 -11.19
CA ASP A 235 -25.76 1.13 -12.61
C ASP A 235 -24.86 2.20 -13.25
N PRO A 236 -23.78 1.80 -13.96
CA PRO A 236 -22.86 2.77 -14.53
C PRO A 236 -23.53 3.68 -15.58
N SER A 237 -24.68 3.28 -16.13
CA SER A 237 -25.43 4.10 -17.09
C SER A 237 -26.33 5.16 -16.44
N ASP A 238 -26.54 5.08 -15.12
CA ASP A 238 -27.38 6.00 -14.32
C ASP A 238 -26.77 6.23 -12.93
N THR A 239 -25.51 6.66 -12.90
CA THR A 239 -24.84 7.00 -11.63
C THR A 239 -25.46 8.22 -10.98
N TYR A 240 -25.46 8.25 -9.65
CA TYR A 240 -25.95 9.42 -8.94
C TYR A 240 -25.20 9.69 -7.64
N LEU A 241 -25.06 10.98 -7.35
CA LEU A 241 -24.49 11.54 -6.15
C LEU A 241 -25.41 11.24 -4.95
N ILE A 242 -24.84 10.61 -3.91
CA ILE A 242 -25.50 10.40 -2.63
C ILE A 242 -25.25 11.61 -1.72
N SER A 243 -23.99 12.00 -1.53
CA SER A 243 -23.62 13.13 -0.69
C SER A 243 -22.25 13.71 -1.06
N THR A 244 -22.05 14.98 -0.72
CA THR A 244 -20.74 15.65 -0.72
C THR A 244 -20.52 16.29 0.64
N SER A 245 -19.33 16.10 1.20
CA SER A 245 -18.97 16.65 2.51
C SER A 245 -17.61 17.33 2.46
N THR A 246 -17.56 18.53 3.03
CA THR A 246 -16.32 19.32 3.18
C THR A 246 -16.02 19.51 4.67
N TYR A 247 -14.83 19.99 4.98
CA TYR A 247 -14.34 20.20 6.34
C TYR A 247 -13.58 21.52 6.44
N SER A 248 -13.30 21.93 7.67
CA SER A 248 -12.57 23.18 7.91
C SER A 248 -11.12 23.04 7.48
N ASN A 249 -10.61 24.04 6.76
CA ASN A 249 -9.24 24.12 6.25
C ASN A 249 -8.88 23.06 5.19
N SER A 250 -9.86 22.49 4.48
CA SER A 250 -9.55 21.65 3.32
C SER A 250 -8.69 22.41 2.30
N GLN A 251 -7.56 21.83 1.90
CA GLN A 251 -6.66 22.36 0.87
C GLN A 251 -6.61 21.46 -0.36
N TYR A 252 -6.51 20.14 -0.16
CA TYR A 252 -6.43 19.12 -1.19
C TYR A 252 -6.87 17.75 -0.68
N THR A 253 -8.19 17.51 -0.59
CA THR A 253 -8.72 16.17 -0.25
C THR A 253 -8.23 15.14 -1.27
N HIS A 254 -7.22 14.35 -0.88
CA HIS A 254 -6.29 13.73 -1.81
C HIS A 254 -6.61 12.26 -2.07
N GLN A 255 -6.62 11.45 -1.01
CA GLN A 255 -6.86 10.02 -1.06
C GLN A 255 -7.49 9.55 0.25
N GLY A 256 -8.27 8.48 0.18
CA GLY A 256 -8.82 7.85 1.37
C GLY A 256 -9.13 6.37 1.18
N TRP A 257 -9.34 5.70 2.31
CA TRP A 257 -9.60 4.27 2.37
C TRP A 257 -10.58 3.93 3.48
N LEU A 258 -11.47 2.97 3.20
CA LEU A 258 -12.47 2.44 4.12
C LEU A 258 -11.85 1.45 5.10
N THR A 259 -12.35 1.45 6.32
CA THR A 259 -12.20 0.30 7.22
C THR A 259 -12.89 -0.93 6.65
N GLU A 260 -12.45 -2.13 7.03
CA GLU A 260 -12.98 -3.41 6.53
C GLU A 260 -14.50 -3.56 6.74
N ASP A 261 -15.06 -2.92 7.77
CA ASP A 261 -16.51 -2.89 8.02
C ASP A 261 -17.28 -1.83 7.21
N HIS A 262 -16.59 -1.12 6.32
CA HIS A 262 -17.05 -0.01 5.47
C HIS A 262 -17.79 1.10 6.25
N ARG A 263 -17.47 1.27 7.55
CA ARG A 263 -18.11 2.27 8.39
C ARG A 263 -17.32 3.57 8.48
N TYR A 264 -16.00 3.50 8.45
CA TYR A 264 -15.14 4.67 8.58
C TYR A 264 -14.33 4.87 7.31
N PHE A 265 -14.21 6.11 6.85
CA PHE A 265 -13.39 6.49 5.71
C PHE A 265 -12.28 7.41 6.22
N LEU A 266 -11.04 6.95 6.12
CA LEU A 266 -9.86 7.70 6.53
C LEU A 266 -9.31 8.44 5.32
N VAL A 267 -9.00 9.72 5.47
CA VAL A 267 -8.67 10.62 4.36
C VAL A 267 -7.46 11.47 4.71
N GLY A 268 -6.56 11.65 3.74
CA GLY A 268 -5.48 12.64 3.80
C GLY A 268 -5.80 13.93 3.04
N ASP A 269 -5.17 15.02 3.44
CA ASP A 269 -5.22 16.33 2.78
C ASP A 269 -3.80 16.80 2.41
N GLU A 270 -3.36 16.50 1.18
CA GLU A 270 -1.95 16.59 0.78
C GLU A 270 -1.34 18.01 0.86
N LEU A 271 -2.16 19.05 1.02
CA LEU A 271 -1.67 20.44 1.00
C LEU A 271 -1.88 21.18 2.32
N ASP A 272 -2.49 20.59 3.33
CA ASP A 272 -2.77 21.27 4.60
C ASP A 272 -1.50 21.48 5.47
N GLU A 273 -0.57 20.51 5.51
CA GLU A 273 0.70 20.69 6.21
C GLU A 273 1.56 21.76 5.51
N TYR A 274 1.48 21.84 4.18
CA TYR A 274 2.23 22.82 3.39
C TYR A 274 1.68 24.25 3.56
N TYR A 275 0.36 24.44 3.49
CA TYR A 275 -0.24 25.78 3.52
C TYR A 275 -0.59 26.27 4.92
N ASP A 276 -1.06 25.39 5.81
CA ASP A 276 -1.52 25.77 7.14
C ASP A 276 -0.44 25.57 8.21
N GLY A 277 0.65 24.85 7.87
CA GLY A 277 1.80 24.65 8.77
C GLY A 277 1.45 23.80 9.99
N ILE A 278 0.53 22.86 9.80
CA ILE A 278 0.14 21.87 10.80
C ILE A 278 1.03 20.62 10.70
N ASN A 279 0.84 19.70 11.65
CA ASN A 279 1.46 18.38 11.59
C ASN A 279 0.65 17.45 10.69
N THR A 280 1.28 16.36 10.24
CA THR A 280 0.66 15.34 9.37
C THR A 280 -0.71 14.90 9.92
N THR A 281 -1.80 15.08 9.18
CA THR A 281 -3.17 14.95 9.71
C THR A 281 -4.05 14.00 8.90
N THR A 282 -4.57 12.94 9.53
CA THR A 282 -5.58 12.06 8.92
C THR A 282 -6.97 12.40 9.43
N PHE A 283 -7.91 12.60 8.51
CA PHE A 283 -9.31 12.89 8.78
C PHE A 283 -10.13 11.61 8.88
N ILE A 284 -10.94 11.47 9.93
CA ILE A 284 -11.70 10.26 10.21
C ILE A 284 -13.19 10.55 10.03
N TRP A 285 -13.77 10.02 8.97
CA TRP A 285 -15.20 10.17 8.65
C TRP A 285 -15.99 8.95 9.12
N ASP A 286 -17.11 9.15 9.83
CA ASP A 286 -18.15 8.12 9.97
C ASP A 286 -19.06 8.22 8.75
N VAL A 287 -19.03 7.17 7.93
CA VAL A 287 -19.83 6.99 6.72
C VAL A 287 -20.91 5.92 6.93
N GLY A 288 -21.37 5.74 8.17
CA GLY A 288 -22.41 4.78 8.50
C GLY A 288 -23.83 5.18 8.05
N ASP A 289 -24.01 6.45 7.67
CA ASP A 289 -25.13 6.97 6.88
C ASP A 289 -24.52 7.66 5.66
N LEU A 290 -24.61 7.03 4.49
CA LEU A 290 -23.95 7.52 3.28
C LEU A 290 -24.54 8.85 2.78
N SER A 291 -25.77 9.17 3.20
CA SER A 291 -26.43 10.43 2.85
C SER A 291 -26.03 11.60 3.74
N SER A 292 -25.38 11.34 4.88
CA SER A 292 -24.99 12.35 5.85
C SER A 292 -23.68 11.97 6.57
N PRO A 293 -22.57 11.73 5.85
CA PRO A 293 -21.30 11.43 6.48
C PRO A 293 -20.81 12.63 7.29
N PHE A 294 -20.05 12.37 8.36
CA PHE A 294 -19.53 13.43 9.21
C PHE A 294 -18.17 13.09 9.80
N LEU A 295 -17.34 14.12 9.98
CA LEU A 295 -16.02 14.00 10.57
C LEU A 295 -16.15 13.75 12.08
N ILE A 296 -15.69 12.58 12.55
CA ILE A 296 -15.70 12.24 13.98
C ILE A 296 -14.47 12.77 14.72
N GLY A 297 -13.37 12.98 14.00
CA GLY A 297 -12.12 13.48 14.55
C GLY A 297 -10.98 13.49 13.52
N THR A 298 -9.81 13.88 13.99
CA THR A 298 -8.57 13.82 13.23
C THR A 298 -7.48 13.13 14.07
N TYR A 299 -6.63 12.37 13.40
CA TYR A 299 -5.37 11.89 13.95
C TYR A 299 -4.26 12.84 13.52
N VAL A 300 -3.50 13.37 14.48
CA VAL A 300 -2.40 14.32 14.22
C VAL A 300 -1.10 13.66 14.63
N SER A 301 -0.22 13.41 13.66
CA SER A 301 1.10 12.82 13.86
C SER A 301 2.04 13.76 14.64
N THR A 302 3.17 13.23 15.09
CA THR A 302 4.28 14.03 15.63
C THR A 302 5.11 14.73 14.54
N THR A 303 4.99 14.31 13.28
CA THR A 303 5.75 14.82 12.13
C THR A 303 5.05 16.00 11.47
N ASN A 304 5.81 16.85 10.77
CA ASN A 304 5.31 17.94 9.94
C ASN A 304 5.40 17.64 8.43
N ALA A 305 5.61 16.38 8.07
CA ALA A 305 5.67 15.95 6.68
C ALA A 305 4.26 15.98 6.07
N ILE A 306 4.22 16.12 4.75
CA ILE A 306 2.96 16.07 4.00
C ILE A 306 2.40 14.63 4.05
N ASP A 307 1.11 14.47 4.32
CA ASP A 307 0.44 13.18 4.17
C ASP A 307 0.26 12.79 2.69
N HIS A 308 0.07 11.51 2.38
CA HIS A 308 -0.16 11.12 0.98
C HIS A 308 -1.06 9.89 0.87
N ASN A 309 -0.53 8.72 0.49
CA ASN A 309 -1.33 7.52 0.31
C ASN A 309 -1.42 6.72 1.62
N LEU A 310 -2.65 6.41 2.02
CA LEU A 310 -2.96 5.51 3.11
C LEU A 310 -3.76 4.28 2.64
N TYR A 311 -3.48 3.13 3.25
CA TYR A 311 -4.19 1.89 3.01
C TYR A 311 -4.51 1.20 4.33
N ILE A 312 -5.68 0.59 4.42
CA ILE A 312 -6.09 -0.16 5.60
C ILE A 312 -5.95 -1.65 5.31
N VAL A 313 -5.32 -2.36 6.24
CA VAL A 313 -5.28 -3.82 6.32
C VAL A 313 -5.65 -4.18 7.75
N ASP A 314 -6.79 -4.86 7.92
CA ASP A 314 -7.36 -5.19 9.21
C ASP A 314 -7.50 -3.96 10.13
N ASN A 315 -6.80 -3.94 11.26
CA ASN A 315 -6.80 -2.85 12.24
C ASN A 315 -5.56 -1.95 12.14
N LEU A 316 -4.90 -1.91 10.99
CA LEU A 316 -3.73 -1.08 10.74
C LEU A 316 -3.95 -0.16 9.54
N CYS A 317 -3.57 1.11 9.71
CA CYS A 317 -3.51 2.11 8.64
C CYS A 317 -2.04 2.35 8.27
N TYR A 318 -1.66 2.01 7.06
CA TYR A 318 -0.32 2.15 6.48
C TYR A 318 -0.27 3.44 5.67
N GLN A 319 0.59 4.38 6.04
CA GLN A 319 0.60 5.74 5.52
C GLN A 319 1.98 6.07 4.96
N SER A 320 2.05 6.41 3.67
CA SER A 320 3.21 7.04 3.08
C SER A 320 3.10 8.54 3.30
N ASN A 321 3.99 9.12 4.11
CA ASN A 321 3.96 10.54 4.46
C ASN A 321 5.24 11.22 3.97
N TYR A 322 5.43 11.28 2.65
CA TYR A 322 6.59 11.89 1.99
C TYR A 322 7.91 11.76 2.78
N ARG A 323 8.37 12.84 3.41
CA ARG A 323 9.66 12.88 4.13
C ARG A 323 9.67 12.18 5.48
N ALA A 324 8.51 11.86 6.03
CA ALA A 324 8.40 11.05 7.24
C ALA A 324 8.40 9.54 6.95
N GLY A 325 8.41 9.13 5.68
CA GLY A 325 8.47 7.71 5.31
C GLY A 325 7.16 6.96 5.53
N LEU A 326 7.27 5.64 5.74
CA LEU A 326 6.14 4.79 6.08
C LEU A 326 5.81 4.94 7.57
N ARG A 327 4.56 5.26 7.88
CA ARG A 327 3.99 5.29 9.22
C ARG A 327 2.86 4.28 9.30
N ILE A 328 2.76 3.55 10.42
CA ILE A 328 1.69 2.58 10.63
C ILE A 328 0.99 2.88 11.94
N ALA A 329 -0.32 3.11 11.87
CA ALA A 329 -1.16 3.40 13.02
C ALA A 329 -2.19 2.30 13.27
N ASN A 330 -2.39 1.95 14.53
CA ASN A 330 -3.47 1.08 14.98
C ASN A 330 -4.80 1.85 14.98
N ILE A 331 -5.83 1.26 14.38
CA ILE A 331 -7.18 1.83 14.23
C ILE A 331 -8.26 1.03 14.98
N SER A 332 -7.90 0.16 15.92
CA SER A 332 -8.85 -0.66 16.70
C SER A 332 -9.86 0.18 17.50
N ASN A 333 -9.54 1.44 17.77
CA ASN A 333 -10.39 2.39 18.50
C ASN A 333 -10.93 3.51 17.60
N ILE A 334 -10.98 3.29 16.29
CA ILE A 334 -11.38 4.30 15.30
C ILE A 334 -12.81 4.80 15.52
N ALA A 335 -13.69 3.99 16.10
CA ALA A 335 -15.06 4.40 16.44
C ALA A 335 -15.14 5.58 17.42
N ASN A 336 -14.08 5.81 18.20
CA ASN A 336 -13.93 6.97 19.08
C ASN A 336 -13.07 8.08 18.47
N GLY A 337 -12.72 7.98 17.19
CA GLY A 337 -11.84 8.91 16.47
C GLY A 337 -10.38 8.82 16.92
N VAL A 338 -9.93 7.65 17.37
CA VAL A 338 -8.59 7.46 17.92
C VAL A 338 -7.78 6.52 17.03
N MET A 339 -6.58 6.98 16.66
CA MET A 339 -5.53 6.19 16.02
C MET A 339 -4.25 6.32 16.85
N GLU A 340 -3.42 5.28 16.86
CA GLU A 340 -2.16 5.25 17.63
C GLU A 340 -1.01 4.73 16.76
N GLU A 341 0.03 5.53 16.51
CA GLU A 341 1.22 5.05 15.79
C GLU A 341 1.85 3.84 16.51
N THR A 342 2.04 2.74 15.80
CA THR A 342 2.62 1.50 16.33
C THR A 342 3.96 1.15 15.69
N ALA A 343 4.28 1.71 14.52
CA ALA A 343 5.53 1.44 13.80
C ALA A 343 5.83 2.52 12.75
N PHE A 344 7.09 2.63 12.38
CA PHE A 344 7.52 3.46 11.26
C PHE A 344 8.82 2.98 10.62
N PHE A 345 9.03 3.39 9.38
CA PHE A 345 10.29 3.24 8.66
C PHE A 345 10.56 4.48 7.82
N ASP A 346 11.57 5.26 8.21
CA ASP A 346 11.89 6.54 7.59
C ASP A 346 12.99 6.38 6.54
N ILE A 347 12.60 6.50 5.27
CA ILE A 347 13.53 6.43 4.13
C ILE A 347 14.19 7.79 3.81
N TYR A 348 13.82 8.86 4.50
CA TYR A 348 14.29 10.23 4.30
C TYR A 348 14.79 10.85 5.64
N PRO A 349 15.88 10.35 6.23
CA PRO A 349 16.34 10.74 7.57
C PRO A 349 16.85 12.20 7.71
N ALA A 350 16.82 12.99 6.64
CA ALA A 350 17.37 14.33 6.64
C ALA A 350 16.50 15.34 7.42
N ASN A 351 15.18 15.19 7.38
CA ASN A 351 14.16 16.00 8.11
C ASN A 351 12.75 15.57 7.66
N ASP A 352 11.75 15.93 8.45
CA ASP A 352 10.32 15.74 8.18
C ASP A 352 9.64 17.00 7.59
N ASP A 353 10.37 17.96 7.00
CA ASP A 353 9.77 19.21 6.52
C ASP A 353 8.69 18.98 5.44
N ALA A 354 7.62 19.78 5.44
CA ALA A 354 6.49 19.70 4.50
C ALA A 354 6.90 19.92 3.03
N HIS A 355 7.35 18.86 2.36
CA HIS A 355 7.85 18.85 0.99
C HIS A 355 7.63 17.48 0.32
N PHE A 356 7.42 17.50 -0.99
CA PHE A 356 7.10 16.34 -1.84
C PHE A 356 8.31 15.44 -2.19
N ASN A 357 9.18 15.12 -1.22
CA ASN A 357 10.31 14.19 -1.39
C ASN A 357 10.14 12.99 -0.45
N GLY A 358 10.77 11.86 -0.73
CA GLY A 358 10.66 10.66 0.12
C GLY A 358 9.66 9.64 -0.44
N THR A 359 8.74 9.16 0.40
CA THR A 359 7.80 8.09 0.01
C THR A 359 6.67 8.62 -0.85
N TRP A 360 6.43 7.97 -1.99
CA TRP A 360 5.22 8.23 -2.79
C TRP A 360 4.07 7.34 -2.29
N SER A 361 4.18 6.02 -2.43
CA SER A 361 3.12 5.09 -2.02
C SER A 361 3.70 3.90 -1.25
N ASN A 362 2.81 3.06 -0.72
CA ASN A 362 3.14 1.79 -0.11
C ASN A 362 2.14 0.72 -0.58
N TYR A 363 2.57 -0.54 -0.62
CA TYR A 363 1.70 -1.67 -0.91
C TYR A 363 1.80 -2.70 0.22
N PRO A 364 0.82 -2.75 1.14
CA PRO A 364 0.85 -3.60 2.33
C PRO A 364 0.10 -4.94 2.18
N PHE A 365 -0.37 -5.28 0.97
CA PHE A 365 -1.30 -6.40 0.77
C PHE A 365 -0.64 -7.73 0.38
N PHE A 366 0.70 -7.84 0.43
CA PHE A 366 1.35 -9.11 0.13
C PHE A 366 1.10 -10.16 1.23
N PRO A 367 0.71 -11.40 0.88
CA PRO A 367 0.56 -12.49 1.84
C PRO A 367 1.77 -12.77 2.74
N SER A 368 2.99 -12.46 2.28
CA SER A 368 4.22 -12.57 3.08
C SER A 368 4.32 -11.58 4.24
N GLY A 369 3.46 -10.55 4.27
CA GLY A 369 3.53 -9.43 5.20
C GLY A 369 4.58 -8.37 4.82
N VAL A 370 5.33 -8.58 3.72
CA VAL A 370 6.25 -7.57 3.20
C VAL A 370 5.46 -6.38 2.67
N VAL A 371 5.93 -5.18 3.01
CA VAL A 371 5.40 -3.92 2.47
C VAL A 371 6.40 -3.38 1.46
N ALA A 372 5.94 -3.13 0.23
CA ALA A 372 6.72 -2.37 -0.74
C ALA A 372 6.50 -0.88 -0.50
N VAL A 373 7.57 -0.09 -0.46
CA VAL A 373 7.54 1.36 -0.21
C VAL A 373 8.30 2.07 -1.32
N SER A 374 7.60 2.82 -2.16
CA SER A 374 8.24 3.53 -3.26
C SER A 374 8.84 4.85 -2.80
N SER A 375 10.03 5.15 -3.33
CA SER A 375 10.78 6.38 -3.05
C SER A 375 10.98 7.18 -4.32
N ILE A 376 10.54 8.44 -4.31
CA ILE A 376 10.59 9.36 -5.46
C ILE A 376 12.00 9.45 -6.03
N GLU A 377 12.99 9.61 -5.16
CA GLU A 377 14.40 9.69 -5.51
C GLU A 377 15.11 8.34 -5.42
N GLY A 378 14.69 7.49 -4.48
CA GLY A 378 15.42 6.32 -4.05
C GLY A 378 15.23 5.09 -4.93
N GLY A 379 14.03 4.82 -5.44
CA GLY A 379 13.72 3.49 -6.00
C GLY A 379 12.60 2.84 -5.21
N VAL A 380 12.80 1.62 -4.70
CA VAL A 380 11.83 0.92 -3.86
C VAL A 380 12.51 0.21 -2.69
N PHE A 381 11.86 0.28 -1.52
CA PHE A 381 12.24 -0.44 -0.32
C PHE A 381 11.25 -1.58 -0.08
N PHE A 382 11.75 -2.71 0.41
CA PHE A 382 10.94 -3.81 0.91
C PHE A 382 11.19 -3.92 2.41
N VAL A 383 10.13 -3.75 3.18
CA VAL A 383 10.21 -3.73 4.64
C VAL A 383 9.24 -4.74 5.23
N LEU A 384 9.54 -5.25 6.41
CA LEU A 384 8.69 -6.20 7.13
C LEU A 384 8.30 -5.59 8.47
N PRO A 385 7.04 -5.13 8.62
CA PRO A 385 6.55 -4.70 9.91
C PRO A 385 6.54 -5.86 10.91
N ASN A 386 7.33 -5.73 11.96
CA ASN A 386 7.28 -6.56 13.16
C ASN A 386 6.31 -5.94 14.18
N ILE A 387 5.19 -5.45 13.68
CA ILE A 387 4.09 -5.03 14.52
C ILE A 387 3.54 -6.33 15.07
N GLN A 388 3.63 -6.54 16.38
CA GLN A 388 2.86 -7.60 17.01
C GLN A 388 1.39 -7.38 16.61
N SER A 389 0.93 -8.13 15.62
CA SER A 389 -0.41 -8.05 15.07
C SER A 389 -1.37 -8.57 16.13
N GLY A 390 -1.85 -7.66 16.97
CA GLY A 390 -3.06 -7.82 17.77
C GLY A 390 -3.07 -8.86 18.88
N CYS A 391 -2.20 -9.88 18.87
CA CYS A 391 -2.16 -10.95 19.85
C CYS A 391 -0.77 -11.60 19.88
N PRO A 392 0.19 -11.04 20.62
CA PRO A 392 1.49 -11.69 20.85
C PRO A 392 1.35 -13.11 21.41
N ALA A 393 0.22 -13.39 22.07
CA ALA A 393 -0.14 -14.66 22.68
C ALA A 393 -0.89 -15.63 21.75
N ASP A 394 -1.19 -15.24 20.51
CA ASP A 394 -1.65 -16.16 19.46
C ASP A 394 -0.40 -16.72 18.76
N PHE A 395 -0.04 -17.95 19.10
CA PHE A 395 1.18 -18.58 18.61
C PHE A 395 0.92 -19.51 17.43
N ASN A 396 -0.34 -19.80 17.11
CA ASN A 396 -0.73 -20.65 15.99
C ASN A 396 -1.36 -19.85 14.83
N ASN A 397 -1.50 -18.53 14.99
CA ASN A 397 -2.09 -17.59 14.05
C ASN A 397 -3.52 -17.99 13.65
N ASP A 398 -4.29 -18.57 14.57
CA ASP A 398 -5.70 -18.92 14.35
C ASP A 398 -6.68 -17.79 14.75
N LEU A 399 -6.12 -16.64 15.13
CA LEU A 399 -6.81 -15.43 15.54
C LEU A 399 -7.58 -15.60 16.86
N VAL A 400 -7.24 -16.60 17.67
CA VAL A 400 -7.86 -16.82 18.99
C VAL A 400 -6.80 -17.23 20.00
N VAL A 401 -6.58 -16.43 21.04
CA VAL A 401 -5.70 -16.83 22.14
C VAL A 401 -6.39 -17.92 22.96
N SER A 402 -6.08 -19.17 22.65
CA SER A 402 -6.84 -20.33 23.09
C SER A 402 -5.96 -21.32 23.86
N ILE A 403 -6.53 -22.49 24.14
CA ILE A 403 -5.75 -23.58 24.74
C ILE A 403 -4.70 -24.12 23.76
N ALA A 404 -4.87 -23.93 22.46
CA ALA A 404 -3.89 -24.33 21.46
C ALA A 404 -2.58 -23.53 21.63
N ASP A 405 -2.69 -22.24 21.91
CA ASP A 405 -1.56 -21.34 22.14
C ASP A 405 -0.90 -21.60 23.49
N LEU A 406 -1.70 -21.88 24.52
CA LEU A 406 -1.18 -22.28 25.83
C LEU A 406 -0.32 -23.55 25.72
N LEU A 407 -0.71 -24.48 24.86
CA LEU A 407 0.06 -25.70 24.62
C LEU A 407 1.41 -25.39 23.95
N ILE A 408 1.46 -24.42 23.04
CA ILE A 408 2.69 -23.97 22.39
C ILE A 408 3.62 -23.31 23.42
N LEU A 409 3.09 -22.39 24.25
CA LEU A 409 3.86 -21.73 25.30
C LEU A 409 4.42 -22.72 26.33
N ILE A 410 3.62 -23.68 26.79
CA ILE A 410 4.08 -24.68 27.76
C ILE A 410 5.10 -25.63 27.13
N ALA A 411 4.99 -25.92 25.83
CA ALA A 411 5.96 -26.78 25.13
C ALA A 411 7.36 -26.15 25.08
N GLU A 412 7.45 -24.82 25.07
CA GLU A 412 8.72 -24.09 25.11
C GLU A 412 9.13 -23.65 26.52
N PHE A 413 8.45 -24.07 27.57
CA PHE A 413 8.77 -23.62 28.93
C PHE A 413 10.22 -23.98 29.32
N SER A 414 10.96 -23.01 29.85
CA SER A 414 12.42 -23.05 30.10
C SER A 414 13.31 -23.05 28.84
N CYS A 415 12.75 -22.72 27.68
CA CYS A 415 13.54 -22.42 26.48
C CYS A 415 14.46 -21.22 26.76
N ILE A 416 15.70 -21.32 26.30
CA ILE A 416 16.72 -20.27 26.40
C ILE A 416 17.33 -20.11 25.00
N ASN A 417 17.17 -18.91 24.41
CA ASN A 417 17.49 -18.53 23.03
C ASN A 417 16.47 -18.97 21.95
N TYR A 418 16.03 -18.01 21.13
CA TYR A 418 15.17 -18.19 19.94
C TYR A 418 13.85 -18.92 20.23
N CYS A 419 13.14 -18.51 21.27
CA CYS A 419 11.86 -19.10 21.66
C CYS A 419 10.72 -18.30 21.02
N ALA A 420 9.79 -18.97 20.35
CA ALA A 420 8.67 -18.32 19.67
C ALA A 420 7.62 -17.77 20.63
N SER A 421 7.57 -18.28 21.87
CA SER A 421 6.59 -17.93 22.89
C SER A 421 7.12 -17.06 24.04
N ASP A 422 8.26 -16.38 23.85
CA ASP A 422 8.81 -15.40 24.78
C ASP A 422 8.04 -14.07 24.69
N LEU A 423 6.94 -13.98 25.44
CA LEU A 423 6.07 -12.80 25.47
C LEU A 423 6.72 -11.60 26.17
N SER A 424 7.63 -11.86 27.10
CA SER A 424 8.29 -10.83 27.91
C SER A 424 9.56 -10.28 27.26
N ASN A 425 10.05 -10.93 26.19
CA ASN A 425 11.28 -10.62 25.47
C ASN A 425 12.51 -10.61 26.40
N ASP A 426 12.54 -11.47 27.42
CA ASP A 426 13.67 -11.58 28.35
C ASP A 426 14.70 -12.65 27.95
N GLY A 427 14.44 -13.34 26.83
CA GLY A 427 15.26 -14.41 26.26
C GLY A 427 14.96 -15.80 26.86
N VAL A 428 13.97 -15.91 27.76
CA VAL A 428 13.62 -17.14 28.48
C VAL A 428 12.11 -17.30 28.62
N VAL A 429 11.53 -18.37 28.05
CA VAL A 429 10.11 -18.69 28.31
C VAL A 429 9.95 -19.21 29.73
N ASN A 430 9.30 -18.44 30.59
CA ASN A 430 9.17 -18.72 32.00
C ASN A 430 7.79 -18.33 32.55
N VAL A 431 7.68 -18.23 33.88
CA VAL A 431 6.40 -17.88 34.54
C VAL A 431 5.94 -16.47 34.15
N GLY A 432 6.86 -15.56 33.85
CA GLY A 432 6.56 -14.22 33.34
C GLY A 432 5.71 -14.27 32.08
N ASP A 433 6.13 -15.04 31.09
CA ASP A 433 5.41 -15.22 29.83
C ASP A 433 4.05 -15.88 30.05
N LEU A 434 3.99 -16.92 30.90
CA LEU A 434 2.71 -17.55 31.24
C LEU A 434 1.73 -16.56 31.90
N LEU A 435 2.21 -15.67 32.76
CA LEU A 435 1.36 -14.64 33.37
C LEU A 435 0.87 -13.63 32.34
N MET A 436 1.71 -13.23 31.39
CA MET A 436 1.32 -12.36 30.28
C MET A 436 0.31 -13.03 29.35
N PHE A 437 0.52 -14.31 29.03
CA PHE A 437 -0.41 -15.12 28.24
C PHE A 437 -1.80 -15.21 28.89
N LEU A 438 -1.85 -15.46 30.21
CA LEU A 438 -3.13 -15.57 30.93
C LEU A 438 -3.94 -14.27 30.96
N ILE A 439 -3.30 -13.12 30.73
CA ILE A 439 -4.00 -11.83 30.56
C ILE A 439 -4.73 -11.79 29.22
N ALA A 440 -4.14 -12.38 28.18
CA ALA A 440 -4.69 -12.44 26.82
C ALA A 440 -5.60 -13.65 26.58
N PHE A 441 -5.63 -14.64 27.47
CA PHE A 441 -6.36 -15.90 27.25
C PHE A 441 -7.86 -15.69 27.03
N GLY A 442 -8.36 -16.20 25.90
CA GLY A 442 -9.73 -16.05 25.43
C GLY A 442 -9.99 -14.78 24.61
N ALA A 443 -8.95 -13.99 24.31
CA ALA A 443 -9.05 -12.88 23.36
C ALA A 443 -9.28 -13.39 21.94
N LEU A 444 -10.07 -12.64 21.17
CA LEU A 444 -10.14 -12.75 19.73
C LEU A 444 -9.18 -11.72 19.14
N CYS A 445 -8.38 -12.21 18.22
CA CYS A 445 -7.55 -11.46 17.30
C CYS A 445 -8.28 -11.47 15.94
#